data_AF-Q4U8J3-F1
#
_entry.id   AF-Q4U8J3-F1
#
_cell.length_a   1.000
_cell.length_b   1.000
_cell.length_c   1.000
_cell.angle_alpha   90.00
_cell.angle_beta   90.00
_cell.angle_gamma   90.00
#
_symmetry.space_group_name_H-M   'P 1'
#
loop_
_entity.id
_entity.type
_entity.pdbx_description
1 polymer ?
#
loop_
_entity_poly.entity_id
_entity_poly.type
_entity_poly.pdbx_seq_one_letter_code
_entity_poly.pdbx_strand_id
1 'polypeptide(L)'
;MDRSPPHSLNHKQLKQAPSENNNNLNKWPNKKVVKKKKKRKSNAPVELPNNFSFNPYGSNKLSKKSGKGKKMVTRDPRFSELSGKLNVDMFRRSYSFLEDMRKEEVKDIMQAIKINKKFGTDSLKGIESMKKISHLNISNIEEAKRALDRYKAENAHLEKKDELRKLKKSLVKEEMDKIALTGKKPYYFTDKKVKKIYKEINKKKIEESMKSTAINYGPNKAIHKKLESQSRRMVPKERKLNLVPSLRDV
;
A
#
# COMPACT_ATOMS: atom_id res chain seq x y z
N MET A 1 4.42 -31.26 45.43
CA MET A 1 3.43 -32.07 44.67
C MET A 1 3.40 -31.51 43.26
N ASP A 2 4.44 -31.84 42.49
CA ASP A 2 4.60 -31.41 41.09
C ASP A 2 3.72 -32.27 40.18
N ARG A 3 2.88 -31.62 39.37
CA ARG A 3 2.14 -32.29 38.29
C ARG A 3 2.35 -31.52 36.99
N SER A 4 3.39 -31.92 36.26
CA SER A 4 3.61 -31.52 34.87
C SER A 4 2.57 -32.18 33.95
N PRO A 5 2.03 -31.49 32.93
CA PRO A 5 1.13 -32.10 31.95
C PRO A 5 1.89 -32.93 30.91
N PRO A 6 1.32 -34.06 30.42
CA PRO A 6 1.95 -34.89 29.41
C PRO A 6 1.91 -34.26 28.00
N HIS A 7 3.04 -34.33 27.31
CA HIS A 7 3.18 -33.97 25.90
C HIS A 7 2.40 -34.94 25.00
N SER A 8 1.46 -34.40 24.20
CA SER A 8 0.76 -35.14 23.15
C SER A 8 1.68 -35.39 21.94
N LEU A 9 1.92 -36.66 21.63
CA LEU A 9 2.63 -37.13 20.45
C LEU A 9 1.80 -36.87 19.18
N ASN A 10 2.34 -36.07 18.25
CA ASN A 10 1.77 -35.85 16.93
C ASN A 10 1.96 -37.11 16.05
N HIS A 11 0.86 -37.80 15.74
CA HIS A 11 0.82 -38.86 14.74
C HIS A 11 1.04 -38.28 13.34
N LYS A 12 2.20 -38.60 12.75
CA LYS A 12 2.54 -38.35 11.34
C LYS A 12 1.74 -39.34 10.48
N GLN A 13 0.69 -38.88 9.81
CA GLN A 13 -0.02 -39.67 8.81
C GLN A 13 0.87 -39.88 7.58
N LEU A 14 1.13 -41.14 7.25
CA LEU A 14 1.79 -41.59 6.01
C LEU A 14 0.86 -41.31 4.82
N LYS A 15 1.36 -40.54 3.85
CA LYS A 15 0.71 -40.33 2.54
C LYS A 15 0.76 -41.63 1.74
N GLN A 16 -0.40 -42.23 1.47
CA GLN A 16 -0.55 -43.30 0.50
C GLN A 16 -0.34 -42.76 -0.92
N ALA A 17 0.35 -43.54 -1.76
CA ALA A 17 0.56 -43.24 -3.17
C ALA A 17 -0.73 -43.46 -3.98
N PRO A 18 -1.04 -42.63 -4.99
CA PRO A 18 -2.18 -42.86 -5.86
C PRO A 18 -1.91 -44.03 -6.81
N SER A 19 -2.78 -45.03 -6.75
CA SER A 19 -2.82 -46.21 -7.61
C SER A 19 -3.12 -45.84 -9.07
N GLU A 20 -2.36 -46.47 -9.97
CA GLU A 20 -2.51 -46.41 -11.42
C GLU A 20 -3.86 -47.00 -11.87
N ASN A 21 -4.64 -46.22 -12.61
CA ASN A 21 -5.81 -46.72 -13.34
C ASN A 21 -5.55 -46.60 -14.85
N ASN A 22 -5.07 -47.71 -15.42
CA ASN A 22 -4.99 -47.94 -16.86
C ASN A 22 -6.35 -48.38 -17.37
N ASN A 23 -7.03 -47.54 -18.15
CA ASN A 23 -8.11 -47.97 -19.05
C ASN A 23 -8.44 -46.86 -20.06
N ASN A 24 -7.84 -46.91 -21.26
CA ASN A 24 -8.45 -46.28 -22.44
C ASN A 24 -7.88 -46.86 -23.76
N LEU A 25 -8.14 -48.13 -24.03
CA LEU A 25 -8.12 -48.68 -25.38
C LEU A 25 -9.51 -48.49 -26.01
N ASN A 26 -9.64 -47.52 -26.91
CA ASN A 26 -10.39 -47.62 -28.18
C ASN A 26 -10.54 -46.23 -28.81
N LYS A 27 -9.67 -45.93 -29.79
CA LYS A 27 -9.81 -44.74 -30.62
C LYS A 27 -9.56 -45.12 -32.08
N TRP A 28 -10.64 -45.37 -32.81
CA TRP A 28 -10.61 -45.53 -34.26
C TRP A 28 -10.31 -44.17 -34.93
N PRO A 29 -9.50 -44.12 -36.00
CA PRO A 29 -9.17 -42.86 -36.66
C PRO A 29 -10.30 -42.43 -37.61
N ASN A 30 -11.01 -41.37 -37.23
CA ASN A 30 -12.00 -40.70 -38.07
C ASN A 30 -11.28 -39.85 -39.14
N LYS A 31 -11.27 -40.28 -40.41
CA LYS A 31 -10.74 -39.51 -41.55
C LYS A 31 -11.56 -38.23 -41.76
N LYS A 32 -11.03 -37.08 -41.34
CA LYS A 32 -11.62 -35.76 -41.61
C LYS A 32 -11.36 -35.34 -43.06
N VAL A 33 -12.42 -35.23 -43.87
CA VAL A 33 -12.37 -34.60 -45.19
C VAL A 33 -12.16 -33.08 -45.01
N VAL A 34 -10.97 -32.60 -45.38
CA VAL A 34 -10.62 -31.18 -45.32
C VAL A 34 -11.24 -30.44 -46.52
N LYS A 35 -12.38 -29.79 -46.31
CA LYS A 35 -12.91 -28.82 -47.30
C LYS A 35 -12.01 -27.58 -47.32
N LYS A 36 -11.35 -27.32 -48.45
CA LYS A 36 -10.49 -26.13 -48.65
C LYS A 36 -11.33 -24.85 -48.47
N LYS A 37 -10.99 -24.03 -47.46
CA LYS A 37 -11.57 -22.69 -47.28
C LYS A 37 -11.01 -21.76 -48.37
N LYS A 38 -11.89 -21.23 -49.23
CA LYS A 38 -11.53 -20.16 -50.17
C LYS A 38 -11.15 -18.91 -49.36
N LYS A 39 -9.94 -18.35 -49.60
CA LYS A 39 -9.48 -17.11 -48.98
C LYS A 39 -10.29 -15.93 -49.53
N ARG A 40 -10.96 -15.18 -48.67
CA ARG A 40 -11.64 -13.92 -49.05
C ARG A 40 -10.60 -12.80 -49.05
N LYS A 41 -10.57 -11.98 -50.11
CA LYS A 41 -9.72 -10.78 -50.18
C LYS A 41 -10.26 -9.76 -49.16
N SER A 42 -9.41 -9.26 -48.27
CA SER A 42 -9.82 -8.46 -47.10
C SER A 42 -10.26 -7.04 -47.41
N ASN A 43 -9.92 -6.51 -48.60
CA ASN A 43 -10.08 -5.09 -48.93
C ASN A 43 -11.09 -4.84 -50.07
N ALA A 44 -11.84 -5.85 -50.51
CA ALA A 44 -12.88 -5.67 -51.51
C ALA A 44 -14.23 -5.42 -50.83
N PRO A 45 -15.04 -4.44 -51.30
CA PRO A 45 -16.39 -4.26 -50.82
C PRO A 45 -17.20 -5.55 -51.01
N VAL A 46 -18.04 -5.87 -50.03
CA VAL A 46 -18.86 -7.09 -50.07
C VAL A 46 -20.07 -6.81 -50.95
N GLU A 47 -20.05 -7.35 -52.17
CA GLU A 47 -21.22 -7.35 -53.04
C GLU A 47 -22.26 -8.34 -52.50
N LEU A 48 -23.43 -7.81 -52.14
CA LEU A 48 -24.58 -8.61 -51.73
C LEU A 48 -25.40 -8.97 -52.98
N PRO A 49 -25.91 -10.22 -53.10
CA PRO A 49 -26.79 -10.58 -54.20
C PRO A 49 -28.07 -9.75 -54.16
N ASN A 50 -28.61 -9.41 -55.35
CA ASN A 50 -29.72 -8.47 -55.55
C ASN A 50 -31.04 -8.81 -54.82
N ASN A 51 -31.15 -10.02 -54.28
CA ASN A 51 -32.33 -10.49 -53.55
C ASN A 51 -32.16 -10.41 -52.02
N PHE A 52 -31.09 -9.80 -51.52
CA PHE A 52 -30.81 -9.69 -50.09
C PHE A 52 -31.01 -8.24 -49.62
N SER A 53 -32.10 -7.96 -48.91
CA SER A 53 -32.35 -6.63 -48.37
C SER A 53 -31.34 -6.31 -47.26
N PHE A 54 -30.54 -5.27 -47.48
CA PHE A 54 -29.63 -4.75 -46.48
C PHE A 54 -30.43 -3.94 -45.45
N ASN A 55 -30.76 -4.55 -44.30
CA ASN A 55 -31.40 -3.86 -43.20
C ASN A 55 -30.33 -3.37 -42.20
N PRO A 56 -30.00 -2.07 -42.16
CA PRO A 56 -28.95 -1.52 -41.28
C PRO A 56 -29.31 -1.63 -39.79
N TYR A 57 -30.58 -1.89 -39.45
CA TYR A 57 -31.04 -2.10 -38.06
C TYR A 57 -31.24 -3.58 -37.71
N GLY A 58 -31.11 -4.49 -38.68
CA GLY A 58 -31.22 -5.94 -38.46
C GLY A 58 -30.04 -6.53 -37.67
N SER A 59 -28.90 -5.82 -37.61
CA SER A 59 -27.69 -6.21 -36.89
C SER A 59 -27.74 -5.98 -35.38
N ASN A 60 -28.76 -5.29 -34.86
CA ASN A 60 -28.97 -5.17 -33.42
C ASN A 60 -29.66 -6.41 -32.81
N LYS A 61 -29.72 -7.52 -33.55
CA LYS A 61 -29.86 -8.85 -32.94
C LYS A 61 -28.53 -9.19 -32.25
N LEU A 62 -28.34 -8.64 -31.04
CA LEU A 62 -27.45 -9.16 -30.01
C LEU A 62 -27.59 -10.69 -29.96
N SER A 63 -26.67 -11.36 -30.65
CA SER A 63 -26.30 -12.78 -30.58
C SER A 63 -27.38 -13.76 -30.12
N LYS A 64 -28.22 -14.28 -31.04
CA LYS A 64 -29.05 -15.48 -30.78
C LYS A 64 -28.64 -16.75 -31.53
N LYS A 65 -27.54 -16.75 -32.29
CA LYS A 65 -26.88 -17.95 -32.84
C LYS A 65 -25.38 -17.71 -32.80
N SER A 66 -24.49 -18.49 -32.19
CA SER A 66 -24.58 -19.83 -31.59
C SER A 66 -23.33 -19.99 -30.70
N GLY A 67 -23.54 -20.21 -29.40
CA GLY A 67 -22.48 -20.44 -28.42
C GLY A 67 -22.86 -19.89 -27.06
N LYS A 68 -23.77 -20.57 -26.34
CA LYS A 68 -24.17 -20.28 -24.95
C LYS A 68 -24.34 -18.77 -24.68
N GLY A 69 -25.38 -18.18 -25.25
CA GLY A 69 -25.77 -16.79 -24.99
C GLY A 69 -26.12 -16.61 -23.52
N LYS A 70 -25.12 -16.20 -22.71
CA LYS A 70 -25.38 -15.63 -21.40
C LYS A 70 -26.31 -14.44 -21.67
N LYS A 71 -27.54 -14.49 -21.15
CA LYS A 71 -28.39 -13.29 -20.98
C LYS A 71 -27.45 -12.18 -20.48
N MET A 72 -27.56 -10.94 -20.98
CA MET A 72 -26.78 -9.84 -20.36
C MET A 72 -27.09 -9.89 -18.88
N VAL A 73 -26.15 -10.42 -18.10
CA VAL A 73 -26.32 -10.53 -16.66
C VAL A 73 -26.46 -9.09 -16.23
N THR A 74 -27.61 -8.75 -15.65
CA THR A 74 -27.84 -7.43 -15.05
C THR A 74 -26.65 -7.20 -14.13
N ARG A 75 -25.70 -6.38 -14.59
CA ARG A 75 -24.45 -6.16 -13.87
C ARG A 75 -24.80 -5.25 -12.73
N ASP A 76 -24.68 -5.74 -11.51
CA ASP A 76 -24.74 -4.88 -10.34
C ASP A 76 -23.63 -3.83 -10.50
N PRO A 77 -23.96 -2.53 -10.58
CA PRO A 77 -22.97 -1.48 -10.78
C PRO A 77 -21.91 -1.46 -9.68
N ARG A 78 -22.23 -1.97 -8.48
CA ARG A 78 -21.26 -2.13 -7.37
C ARG A 78 -20.16 -3.14 -7.69
N PHE A 79 -20.47 -4.11 -8.53
CA PHE A 79 -19.56 -5.20 -8.94
C PHE A 79 -19.23 -5.16 -10.44
N SER A 80 -19.59 -4.08 -11.12
CA SER A 80 -19.30 -3.93 -12.55
C SER A 80 -17.84 -3.54 -12.74
N GLU A 81 -17.12 -4.32 -13.55
CA GLU A 81 -15.74 -4.01 -13.95
C GLU A 81 -15.62 -2.66 -14.70
N LEU A 82 -16.75 -2.14 -15.21
CA LEU A 82 -16.84 -0.83 -15.87
C LEU A 82 -16.65 0.34 -14.91
N SER A 83 -16.82 0.13 -13.60
CA SER A 83 -16.65 1.17 -12.57
C SER A 83 -15.19 1.56 -12.33
N GLY A 84 -14.24 0.90 -13.01
CA GLY A 84 -12.81 1.24 -12.97
C GLY A 84 -12.07 0.68 -11.75
N LYS A 85 -10.77 1.00 -11.66
CA LYS A 85 -9.91 0.57 -10.53
C LYS A 85 -9.99 1.60 -9.40
N LEU A 86 -9.97 1.12 -8.15
CA LEU A 86 -9.96 1.98 -6.96
C LEU A 86 -8.79 2.98 -7.01
N ASN A 87 -9.11 4.27 -7.07
CA ASN A 87 -8.13 5.33 -6.88
C ASN A 87 -7.90 5.54 -5.38
N VAL A 88 -6.92 4.82 -4.83
CA VAL A 88 -6.59 4.85 -3.40
C VAL A 88 -6.23 6.26 -2.92
N ASP A 89 -5.61 7.10 -3.77
CA ASP A 89 -5.22 8.45 -3.38
C ASP A 89 -6.43 9.38 -3.27
N MET A 90 -7.37 9.29 -4.22
CA MET A 90 -8.62 10.05 -4.15
C MET A 90 -9.45 9.60 -2.95
N PHE A 91 -9.60 8.29 -2.75
CA PHE A 91 -10.31 7.74 -1.59
C PHE A 91 -9.73 8.28 -0.27
N ARG A 92 -8.40 8.28 -0.12
CA ARG A 92 -7.74 8.83 1.07
C ARG A 92 -8.02 10.31 1.29
N ARG A 93 -8.05 11.10 0.22
CA ARG A 93 -8.38 12.54 0.32
C ARG A 93 -9.84 12.73 0.73
N SER A 94 -10.77 11.99 0.14
CA SER A 94 -12.19 12.08 0.48
C SER A 94 -12.50 11.67 1.92
N TYR A 95 -11.71 10.75 2.48
CA TYR A 95 -11.88 10.27 3.86
C TYR A 95 -10.78 10.76 4.81
N SER A 96 -10.10 11.88 4.51
CA SER A 96 -9.04 12.40 5.37
C SER A 96 -9.55 12.82 6.75
N PHE A 97 -10.83 13.22 6.84
CA PHE A 97 -11.48 13.58 8.10
C PHE A 97 -11.46 12.44 9.13
N LEU A 98 -11.43 11.16 8.70
CA LEU A 98 -11.29 10.03 9.63
C LEU A 98 -9.92 10.01 10.31
N GLU A 99 -8.87 10.44 9.61
CA GLU A 99 -7.54 10.59 10.21
C GLU A 99 -7.50 11.77 11.19
N ASP A 100 -8.24 12.83 10.90
CA ASP A 100 -8.31 14.01 11.78
C ASP A 100 -9.11 13.73 13.04
N MET A 101 -10.29 13.09 12.93
CA MET A 101 -11.05 12.59 14.08
C MET A 101 -10.20 11.68 14.96
N ARG A 102 -9.46 10.74 14.36
CA ARG A 102 -8.56 9.85 15.11
C ARG A 102 -7.46 10.63 15.84
N LYS A 103 -6.90 11.69 15.25
CA LYS A 103 -5.89 12.52 15.92
C LYS A 103 -6.50 13.27 17.11
N GLU A 104 -7.75 13.70 17.02
CA GLU A 104 -8.48 14.34 18.11
C GLU A 104 -8.72 13.34 19.26
N GLU A 105 -9.22 12.14 18.95
CA GLU A 105 -9.38 11.05 19.93
C GLU A 105 -8.09 10.76 20.69
N VAL A 106 -6.96 10.64 19.97
CA VAL A 106 -5.64 10.39 20.58
C VAL A 106 -5.21 11.55 21.47
N LYS A 107 -5.47 12.80 21.05
CA LYS A 107 -5.16 13.98 21.88
C LYS A 107 -5.99 13.98 23.16
N ASP A 108 -7.27 13.65 23.08
CA ASP A 108 -8.16 13.62 24.24
C ASP A 108 -7.76 12.52 25.23
N ILE A 109 -7.44 11.32 24.74
CA ILE A 109 -6.91 10.23 25.56
C ILE A 109 -5.60 10.67 26.24
N MET A 110 -4.67 11.29 25.50
CA MET A 110 -3.41 11.78 26.07
C MET A 110 -3.64 12.85 27.15
N GLN A 111 -4.58 13.77 26.92
CA GLN A 111 -4.93 14.81 27.89
C GLN A 111 -5.55 14.20 29.15
N ALA A 112 -6.48 13.26 29.01
CA ALA A 112 -7.09 12.56 30.15
C ALA A 112 -6.04 11.81 30.98
N ILE A 113 -5.10 11.11 30.35
CA ILE A 113 -3.99 10.43 31.05
C ILE A 113 -3.11 11.47 31.78
N LYS A 114 -2.82 12.61 31.14
CA LYS A 114 -1.97 13.65 31.73
C LYS A 114 -2.63 14.35 32.92
N ILE A 115 -3.92 14.64 32.84
CA ILE A 115 -4.70 15.27 33.92
C ILE A 115 -4.79 14.30 35.10
N ASN A 116 -5.17 13.05 34.87
CA ASN A 116 -5.22 12.04 35.93
C ASN A 116 -3.85 11.79 36.58
N LYS A 117 -2.75 11.84 35.82
CA LYS A 117 -1.39 11.75 36.38
C LYS A 117 -1.05 12.92 37.31
N LYS A 118 -1.63 14.10 37.07
CA LYS A 118 -1.35 15.32 37.86
C LYS A 118 -2.23 15.46 39.10
N PHE A 119 -3.52 15.15 38.98
CA PHE A 119 -4.51 15.43 40.02
C PHE A 119 -5.07 14.17 40.71
N GLY A 120 -4.77 12.97 40.18
CA GLY A 120 -5.33 11.70 40.68
C GLY A 120 -6.68 11.35 40.06
N THR A 121 -7.05 10.07 40.19
CA THR A 121 -8.32 9.50 39.69
C THR A 121 -9.55 10.13 40.32
N ASP A 122 -9.46 10.42 41.61
CA ASP A 122 -10.63 10.77 42.43
C ASP A 122 -10.90 12.28 42.42
N SER A 123 -9.99 13.05 41.79
CA SER A 123 -10.17 14.48 41.62
C SER A 123 -11.30 14.79 40.63
N LEU A 124 -12.06 15.86 40.89
CA LEU A 124 -13.12 16.34 39.99
C LEU A 124 -12.60 16.52 38.54
N LYS A 125 -11.40 17.09 38.40
CA LYS A 125 -10.73 17.29 37.10
C LYS A 125 -10.37 15.96 36.42
N GLY A 126 -9.95 14.95 37.18
CA GLY A 126 -9.69 13.60 36.68
C GLY A 126 -10.97 12.94 36.15
N ILE A 127 -12.03 12.98 36.94
CA ILE A 127 -13.36 12.45 36.60
C ILE A 127 -13.92 13.14 35.34
N GLU A 128 -13.86 14.48 35.28
CA GLU A 128 -14.29 15.24 34.10
C GLU A 128 -13.50 14.86 32.84
N SER A 129 -12.19 14.68 32.97
CA SER A 129 -11.35 14.27 31.84
C SER A 129 -11.68 12.87 31.34
N MET A 130 -12.06 11.94 32.23
CA MET A 130 -12.52 10.61 31.86
C MET A 130 -13.92 10.64 31.21
N LYS A 131 -14.82 11.51 31.69
CA LYS A 131 -16.13 11.73 31.06
C LYS A 131 -16.00 12.22 29.62
N LYS A 132 -15.00 13.04 29.29
CA LYS A 132 -14.78 13.49 27.91
C LYS A 132 -14.48 12.34 26.95
N ILE A 133 -13.75 11.32 27.38
CA ILE A 133 -13.38 10.16 26.56
C ILE A 133 -14.35 8.97 26.69
N SER A 134 -15.44 9.11 27.45
CA SER A 134 -16.37 8.00 27.71
C SER A 134 -17.04 7.47 26.44
N HIS A 135 -17.25 8.35 25.45
CA HIS A 135 -17.81 8.01 24.13
C HIS A 135 -16.91 7.05 23.32
N LEU A 136 -15.64 6.88 23.71
CA LEU A 136 -14.69 5.94 23.12
C LEU A 136 -14.75 4.55 23.78
N ASN A 137 -15.73 4.28 24.64
CA ASN A 137 -15.85 3.07 25.46
C ASN A 137 -14.62 2.84 26.36
N ILE A 138 -14.05 3.92 26.89
CA ILE A 138 -12.92 3.88 27.83
C ILE A 138 -13.44 4.25 29.21
N SER A 139 -13.43 3.28 30.13
CA SER A 139 -13.94 3.47 31.49
C SER A 139 -12.83 3.83 32.48
N ASN A 140 -11.65 3.23 32.30
CA ASN A 140 -10.54 3.31 33.25
C ASN A 140 -9.27 3.93 32.65
N ILE A 141 -8.38 4.46 33.50
CA ILE A 141 -7.09 5.04 33.06
C ILE A 141 -6.20 3.97 32.40
N GLU A 142 -6.22 2.74 32.92
CA GLU A 142 -5.44 1.65 32.34
C GLU A 142 -5.92 1.29 30.93
N GLU A 143 -7.23 1.33 30.71
CA GLU A 143 -7.83 1.17 29.39
C GLU A 143 -7.45 2.33 28.47
N ALA A 144 -7.42 3.57 28.99
CA ALA A 144 -6.96 4.74 28.23
C ALA A 144 -5.50 4.58 27.77
N LYS A 145 -4.61 4.10 28.65
CA LYS A 145 -3.20 3.81 28.31
C LYS A 145 -3.12 2.71 27.25
N ARG A 146 -3.88 1.62 27.42
CA ARG A 146 -3.92 0.51 26.47
C ARG A 146 -4.46 0.95 25.11
N ALA A 147 -5.48 1.80 25.09
CA ALA A 147 -6.03 2.39 23.87
C ALA A 147 -4.98 3.25 23.17
N LEU A 148 -4.28 4.13 23.91
CA LEU A 148 -3.21 4.95 23.37
C LEU A 148 -2.10 4.10 22.72
N ASP A 149 -1.69 3.00 23.35
CA ASP A 149 -0.67 2.13 22.79
C ASP A 149 -1.15 1.35 21.55
N ARG A 150 -2.43 0.97 21.50
CA ARG A 150 -3.05 0.42 20.27
C ARG A 150 -2.99 1.44 19.13
N TYR A 151 -3.40 2.69 19.37
CA TYR A 151 -3.35 3.74 18.36
C TYR A 151 -1.92 4.00 17.87
N LYS A 152 -0.92 4.01 18.76
CA LYS A 152 0.49 4.14 18.36
C LYS A 152 0.95 2.99 17.46
N ALA A 153 0.61 1.75 17.82
CA ALA A 153 0.97 0.58 17.03
C ALA A 153 0.28 0.58 15.65
N GLU A 154 -1.00 0.96 15.59
CA GLU A 154 -1.75 1.09 14.34
C GLU A 154 -1.16 2.19 13.45
N ASN A 155 -0.90 3.38 14.00
CA ASN A 155 -0.32 4.50 13.26
C ASN A 155 1.06 4.13 12.69
N ALA A 156 1.95 3.53 13.50
CA ALA A 156 3.25 3.06 13.02
C ALA A 156 3.14 2.06 11.85
N HIS A 157 2.13 1.19 11.89
CA HIS A 157 1.86 0.24 10.81
C HIS A 157 1.30 0.92 9.55
N LEU A 158 0.42 1.90 9.70
CA LEU A 158 -0.13 2.69 8.59
C LEU A 158 0.95 3.53 7.91
N GLU A 159 1.77 4.23 8.70
CA GLU A 159 2.92 5.01 8.23
C GLU A 159 3.86 4.14 7.41
N LYS A 160 4.25 2.97 7.92
CA LYS A 160 5.08 2.00 7.20
C LYS A 160 4.46 1.58 5.86
N LYS A 161 3.16 1.32 5.81
CA LYS A 161 2.45 0.98 4.56
C LYS A 161 2.45 2.14 3.57
N ASP A 162 2.38 3.36 4.07
CA ASP A 162 2.34 4.57 3.27
C ASP A 162 3.71 4.92 2.70
N GLU A 163 4.76 4.78 3.51
CA GLU A 163 6.15 4.92 3.07
C GLU A 163 6.51 3.87 2.01
N LEU A 164 6.10 2.61 2.19
CA LEU A 164 6.29 1.57 1.18
C LEU A 164 5.58 1.91 -0.15
N ARG A 165 4.38 2.48 -0.08
CA ARG A 165 3.64 2.92 -1.27
C ARG A 165 4.32 4.10 -1.96
N LYS A 166 4.77 5.10 -1.20
CA LYS A 166 5.53 6.25 -1.71
C LYS A 166 6.83 5.80 -2.37
N LEU A 167 7.58 4.90 -1.73
CA LEU A 167 8.81 4.32 -2.29
C LEU A 167 8.55 3.56 -3.59
N LYS A 168 7.50 2.73 -3.63
CA LYS A 168 7.15 2.02 -4.87
C LYS A 168 6.79 2.99 -5.99
N LYS A 169 6.04 4.06 -5.68
CA LYS A 169 5.70 5.11 -6.64
C LYS A 169 6.95 5.86 -7.13
N SER A 170 7.90 6.20 -6.25
CA SER A 170 9.13 6.89 -6.66
C SER A 170 9.99 6.01 -7.56
N LEU A 171 10.18 4.74 -7.20
CA LEU A 171 10.93 3.78 -8.01
C LEU A 171 10.29 3.57 -9.39
N VAL A 172 8.96 3.52 -9.47
CA VAL A 172 8.28 3.43 -10.77
C VAL A 172 8.51 4.70 -11.60
N LYS A 173 8.45 5.89 -10.99
CA LYS A 173 8.73 7.16 -11.69
C LYS A 173 10.16 7.21 -12.21
N GLU A 174 11.14 6.90 -11.36
CA GLU A 174 12.56 6.86 -11.75
C GLU A 174 12.80 5.90 -12.93
N GLU A 175 12.13 4.75 -12.94
CA GLU A 175 12.22 3.82 -14.07
C GLU A 175 11.54 4.37 -15.33
N MET A 176 10.40 5.06 -15.22
CA MET A 176 9.77 5.74 -16.36
C MET A 176 10.72 6.77 -16.98
N ASP A 177 11.41 7.56 -16.16
CA ASP A 177 12.35 8.57 -16.63
C ASP A 177 13.56 7.93 -17.33
N LYS A 178 14.09 6.82 -16.79
CA LYS A 178 15.16 6.05 -17.44
C LYS A 178 14.73 5.46 -18.79
N ILE A 179 13.49 5.01 -18.91
CA ILE A 179 12.96 4.47 -20.17
C ILE A 179 12.85 5.58 -21.20
N ALA A 180 12.35 6.75 -20.80
CA ALA A 180 12.26 7.92 -21.67
C ALA A 180 13.64 8.31 -22.24
N LEU A 181 14.70 8.21 -21.41
CA LEU A 181 16.08 8.52 -21.82
C LEU A 181 16.74 7.42 -22.66
N THR A 182 16.56 6.16 -22.28
CA THR A 182 17.37 5.04 -22.83
C THR A 182 16.63 4.19 -23.86
N GLY A 183 15.30 4.31 -23.95
CA GLY A 183 14.45 3.44 -24.79
C GLY A 183 14.46 1.96 -24.37
N LYS A 184 15.08 1.61 -23.23
CA LYS A 184 15.17 0.23 -22.75
C LYS A 184 13.83 -0.26 -22.21
N LYS A 185 13.67 -1.58 -22.13
CA LYS A 185 12.48 -2.21 -21.57
C LYS A 185 12.33 -1.87 -20.08
N PRO A 186 11.10 -1.60 -19.60
CA PRO A 186 10.85 -1.30 -18.19
C PRO A 186 11.26 -2.44 -17.26
N TYR A 187 11.98 -2.12 -16.20
CA TYR A 187 12.23 -3.05 -15.10
C TYR A 187 11.53 -2.59 -13.82
N TYR A 188 10.44 -3.27 -13.46
CA TYR A 188 9.70 -2.95 -12.24
C TYR A 188 10.19 -3.76 -11.05
N PHE A 189 10.42 -3.08 -9.92
CA PHE A 189 10.80 -3.74 -8.68
C PHE A 189 9.67 -4.61 -8.13
N THR A 190 10.00 -5.85 -7.75
CA THR A 190 9.08 -6.73 -7.02
C THR A 190 8.89 -6.23 -5.59
N ASP A 191 7.74 -6.55 -4.97
CA ASP A 191 7.43 -6.11 -3.61
C ASP A 191 8.49 -6.57 -2.59
N LYS A 192 9.12 -7.74 -2.82
CA LYS A 192 10.24 -8.22 -2.00
C LYS A 192 11.45 -7.29 -2.08
N LYS A 193 11.80 -6.81 -3.29
CA LYS A 193 12.91 -5.86 -3.50
C LYS A 193 12.58 -4.50 -2.88
N VAL A 194 11.38 -3.98 -3.09
CA VAL A 194 10.94 -2.70 -2.48
C VAL A 194 11.04 -2.76 -0.94
N LYS A 195 10.63 -3.87 -0.32
CA LYS A 195 10.76 -4.06 1.13
C LYS A 195 12.22 -4.12 1.60
N LYS A 196 13.15 -4.67 0.80
CA LYS A 196 14.59 -4.67 1.12
C LYS A 196 15.14 -3.25 1.10
N ILE A 197 14.89 -2.52 0.02
CA ILE A 197 15.29 -1.11 -0.14
C ILE A 197 14.76 -0.27 1.03
N TYR A 198 13.48 -0.43 1.39
CA TYR A 198 12.89 0.26 2.53
C TYR A 198 13.63 -0.02 3.85
N LYS A 199 14.00 -1.28 4.11
CA LYS A 199 14.78 -1.63 5.31
C LYS A 199 16.16 -1.00 5.30
N GLU A 200 16.82 -0.94 4.15
CA GLU A 200 18.14 -0.31 3.99
C GLU A 200 18.06 1.20 4.22
N ILE A 201 17.05 1.87 3.65
CA ILE A 201 16.78 3.29 3.89
C ILE A 201 16.58 3.54 5.39
N ASN A 202 15.78 2.72 6.07
CA ASN A 202 15.54 2.89 7.50
C ASN A 202 16.77 2.60 8.35
N LYS A 203 17.60 1.61 7.99
CA LYS A 203 18.88 1.36 8.66
C LYS A 203 19.82 2.55 8.53
N LYS A 204 19.94 3.13 7.33
CA LYS A 204 20.76 4.33 7.09
C LYS A 204 20.26 5.52 7.90
N LYS A 205 18.95 5.79 7.90
CA LYS A 205 18.33 6.84 8.74
C LYS A 205 18.63 6.65 10.22
N ILE A 206 18.53 5.41 10.73
CA ILE A 206 18.86 5.09 12.13
C ILE A 206 20.35 5.34 12.38
N GLU A 207 21.23 4.88 11.50
CA GLU A 207 22.68 5.07 11.63
C GLU A 207 23.07 6.55 11.62
N GLU A 208 22.48 7.35 10.73
CA GLU A 208 22.65 8.82 10.67
C GLU A 208 22.13 9.49 11.95
N SER A 209 20.99 9.05 12.48
CA SER A 209 20.46 9.54 13.76
C SER A 209 21.38 9.18 14.94
N MET A 210 22.00 8.00 14.92
CA MET A 210 22.94 7.57 15.95
C MET A 210 24.28 8.32 15.85
N LYS A 211 24.77 8.59 14.64
CA LYS A 211 25.96 9.43 14.42
C LYS A 211 25.73 10.85 14.92
N SER A 212 24.58 11.44 14.61
CA SER A 212 24.24 12.80 15.08
C SER A 212 23.98 12.87 16.59
N THR A 213 23.37 11.85 17.22
CA THR A 213 23.26 11.82 18.68
C THR A 213 24.62 11.61 19.34
N ALA A 214 25.50 10.76 18.80
CA ALA A 214 26.87 10.60 19.29
C ALA A 214 27.70 11.90 19.21
N ILE A 215 27.41 12.77 18.23
CA ILE A 215 27.97 14.12 18.14
C ILE A 215 27.39 15.04 19.24
N ASN A 216 26.11 14.88 19.57
CA ASN A 216 25.37 15.75 20.51
C ASN A 216 25.47 15.36 21.99
N TYR A 217 26.07 14.21 22.32
CA TYR A 217 26.27 13.73 23.70
C TYR A 217 27.77 13.52 24.03
N GLY A 218 28.14 13.69 25.30
CA GLY A 218 29.52 13.44 25.78
C GLY A 218 30.56 14.52 25.40
N PRO A 219 31.87 14.21 25.43
CA PRO A 219 32.95 15.16 25.13
C PRO A 219 32.93 15.69 23.68
N ASN A 220 32.36 14.91 22.75
CA ASN A 220 32.18 15.29 21.35
C ASN A 220 31.23 16.49 21.18
N LYS A 221 30.26 16.67 22.08
CA LYS A 221 29.36 17.83 22.10
C LYS A 221 30.13 19.13 22.28
N ALA A 222 31.13 19.13 23.16
CA ALA A 222 31.95 20.32 23.43
C ALA A 222 32.80 20.70 22.21
N ILE A 223 33.37 19.70 21.53
CA ILE A 223 34.15 19.89 20.29
C ILE A 223 33.26 20.43 19.18
N HIS A 224 32.07 19.84 18.97
CA HIS A 224 31.14 20.29 17.94
C HIS A 224 30.61 21.71 18.23
N LYS A 225 30.29 22.04 19.48
CA LYS A 225 29.90 23.39 19.90
C LYS A 225 31.04 24.40 19.66
N LYS A 226 32.30 24.00 19.89
CA LYS A 226 33.47 24.84 19.63
C LYS A 226 33.67 25.08 18.13
N LEU A 227 33.61 24.03 17.30
CA LEU A 227 33.68 24.13 15.84
C LEU A 227 32.54 24.97 15.27
N GLU A 228 31.30 24.77 15.74
CA GLU A 228 30.14 25.58 15.33
C GLU A 228 30.29 27.05 15.75
N SER A 229 30.84 27.32 16.94
CA SER A 229 31.12 28.70 17.37
C SER A 229 32.21 29.36 16.51
N GLN A 230 33.21 28.59 16.08
CA GLN A 230 34.28 29.07 15.20
C GLN A 230 33.74 29.34 13.79
N SER A 231 32.93 28.43 13.22
CA SER A 231 32.31 28.64 11.91
C SER A 231 31.39 29.86 11.92
N ARG A 232 30.52 30.01 12.94
CA ARG A 232 29.67 31.20 13.11
C ARG A 232 30.46 32.51 13.23
N ARG A 233 31.68 32.49 13.79
CA ARG A 233 32.58 33.66 13.85
C ARG A 233 33.25 33.97 12.50
N MET A 234 33.42 32.96 11.64
CA MET A 234 34.00 33.13 10.31
C MET A 234 32.95 33.58 9.27
N VAL A 235 31.68 33.20 9.44
CA VAL A 235 30.58 33.58 8.52
C VAL A 235 30.49 35.09 8.25
N PRO A 236 30.59 36.01 9.24
CA PRO A 236 30.61 37.45 8.97
C PRO A 236 31.82 37.90 8.15
N LYS A 237 32.97 37.23 8.28
CA LYS A 237 34.18 37.52 7.49
C LYS A 237 34.00 37.02 6.05
N GLU A 238 33.45 35.83 5.87
CA GLU A 238 33.16 35.25 4.55
C GLU A 238 32.08 36.02 3.78
N ARG A 239 31.05 36.54 4.48
CA ARG A 239 30.03 37.43 3.90
C ARG A 239 30.63 38.75 3.40
N LYS A 240 31.61 39.32 4.10
CA LYS A 240 32.35 40.50 3.64
C LYS A 240 33.22 40.23 2.42
N LEU A 241 33.64 38.98 2.23
CA LEU A 241 34.48 38.53 1.11
C LEU A 241 33.68 37.98 -0.08
N ASN A 242 32.34 38.09 -0.09
CA ASN A 242 31.45 37.54 -1.14
C ASN A 242 31.64 36.04 -1.42
N LEU A 243 32.20 35.27 -0.48
CA LEU A 243 32.44 33.82 -0.64
C LEU A 243 31.17 32.99 -0.38
N VAL A 244 30.19 33.57 0.31
CA VAL A 244 28.89 32.94 0.54
C VAL A 244 27.92 33.50 -0.49
N PRO A 245 27.29 32.65 -1.32
CA PRO A 245 26.26 33.10 -2.25
C PRO A 245 25.16 33.84 -1.49
N SER A 246 25.02 35.14 -1.71
CA SER A 246 23.82 35.87 -1.33
C SER A 246 22.68 35.25 -2.12
N LEU A 247 21.71 34.63 -1.46
CA LEU A 247 20.43 34.32 -2.09
C LEU A 247 19.87 35.68 -2.53
N ARG A 248 20.01 36.03 -3.82
CA ARG A 248 19.36 37.20 -4.37
C ARG A 248 17.88 36.85 -4.48
N ASP A 249 17.09 37.74 -3.88
CA ASP A 249 15.63 37.69 -3.86
C ASP A 249 15.06 37.52 -5.28
N VAL A 250 14.05 36.66 -5.39
CA VAL A 250 13.07 36.65 -6.48
C VAL A 250 11.82 37.33 -5.94
#